data_AF-A0A3D5WGH9-F1
#
_entry.id   AF-A0A3D5WGH9-F1
#
_cell.length_a   1.000
_cell.length_b   1.000
_cell.length_c   1.000
_cell.angle_alpha   90.00
_cell.angle_beta   90.00
_cell.angle_gamma   90.00
#
_symmetry.space_group_name_H-M   'P 1'
#
loop_
_entity.id
_entity.type
_entity.pdbx_description
1 polymer ?
#
loop_
_entity_poly.entity_id
_entity_poly.type
_entity_poly.pdbx_seq_one_letter_code
_entity_poly.pdbx_strand_id
1 'polypeptide(L)' 'MDWLKTMTTNEYIACVKQYGCPRFNGKLWQRNYYEHIIRNETELNKIQEYIMTNPLNWESDENYTN' A
#
# COMPACT_ATOMS: atom_id res chain seq x y z
N MET A 1 5.04 2.27 -11.04
CA MET A 1 4.51 1.26 -10.10
C MET A 1 3.23 0.57 -10.56
N ASP A 2 2.52 1.11 -11.54
CA ASP A 2 1.15 0.68 -11.86
C ASP A 2 1.03 -0.77 -12.33
N TRP A 3 2.04 -1.27 -13.05
CA TRP A 3 2.06 -2.65 -13.51
C TRP A 3 2.05 -3.64 -12.33
N LEU A 4 2.83 -3.37 -11.28
CA LEU A 4 2.95 -4.25 -10.11
C LEU A 4 1.65 -4.24 -9.30
N LYS A 5 1.10 -3.04 -9.06
CA LYS A 5 -0.20 -2.89 -8.38
C LYS A 5 -1.30 -3.64 -9.14
N THR A 6 -1.29 -3.59 -10.47
CA THR A 6 -2.26 -4.31 -11.32
C THR A 6 -2.09 -5.82 -11.21
N MET A 7 -0.88 -6.34 -11.43
CA MET A 7 -0.62 -7.78 -11.37
C MET A 7 -0.96 -8.37 -10.01
N THR A 8 -0.49 -7.74 -8.93
CA THR A 8 -0.75 -8.21 -7.57
C THR A 8 -2.22 -8.15 -7.18
N THR A 9 -2.98 -7.16 -7.66
CA THR A 9 -4.44 -7.12 -7.47
C THR A 9 -5.11 -8.30 -8.19
N ASN A 10 -4.73 -8.58 -9.43
CA ASN A 10 -5.29 -9.69 -10.19
C ASN A 10 -5.00 -11.05 -9.54
N GLU A 11 -3.75 -11.26 -9.09
CA GLU A 11 -3.36 -12.45 -8.34
C GLU A 11 -4.14 -12.59 -7.03
N TYR A 12 -4.34 -11.50 -6.28
CA TYR A 12 -5.14 -11.53 -5.07
C TYR A 12 -6.62 -11.86 -5.35
N ILE A 13 -7.19 -11.30 -6.42
CA ILE A 13 -8.56 -11.64 -6.87
C ILE A 13 -8.65 -13.12 -7.24
N ALA A 14 -7.64 -13.68 -7.91
CA ALA A 14 -7.57 -15.12 -8.19
C ALA A 14 -7.52 -15.92 -6.88
N CYS A 15 -6.72 -15.48 -5.89
CA CYS A 15 -6.69 -16.09 -4.56
C CYS A 15 -8.08 -16.15 -3.91
N VAL A 16 -8.79 -15.03 -3.87
CA VAL A 16 -10.14 -14.92 -3.28
C VAL A 16 -11.12 -15.87 -3.96
N LYS A 17 -11.02 -16.03 -5.29
CA LYS A 17 -11.95 -16.85 -6.08
C LYS A 17 -11.66 -18.35 -5.99
N GLN A 18 -10.38 -18.74 -5.91
CA GLN A 18 -9.96 -20.13 -6.11
C GLN A 18 -9.38 -20.78 -4.84
N TYR A 19 -8.78 -20.00 -3.95
CA TYR A 19 -7.96 -20.51 -2.85
C TYR A 19 -8.47 -20.06 -1.46
N GLY A 20 -9.58 -19.33 -1.39
CA GLY A 20 -10.23 -18.97 -0.14
C GLY A 20 -9.58 -17.81 0.64
N CYS A 21 -8.79 -16.97 -0.03
CA CYS A 21 -8.29 -15.73 0.60
C CYS A 21 -9.46 -14.84 1.09
N PRO A 22 -9.29 -14.09 2.19
CA PRO A 22 -10.25 -13.09 2.63
C PRO A 22 -10.55 -12.06 1.55
N ARG A 23 -11.82 -11.64 1.43
CA ARG A 23 -12.20 -10.54 0.54
C ARG A 23 -11.71 -9.21 1.12
N PHE A 24 -11.23 -8.32 0.26
CA PHE A 24 -11.01 -6.92 0.60
C PHE A 24 -12.17 -6.07 0.06
N ASN A 25 -12.57 -5.06 0.83
CA ASN A 25 -13.55 -4.07 0.39
C ASN A 25 -12.79 -2.83 -0.10
N GLY A 26 -13.23 -2.25 -1.22
CA GLY A 26 -12.61 -1.06 -1.78
C GLY A 26 -11.35 -1.35 -2.61
N LYS A 27 -10.31 -0.54 -2.47
CA LYS A 27 -9.08 -0.62 -3.27
C LYS A 27 -7.95 -1.27 -2.47
N LEU A 28 -7.25 -2.22 -3.07
CA LEU A 28 -6.11 -2.91 -2.44
C LEU A 28 -4.88 -1.99 -2.29
N TRP A 29 -4.68 -1.08 -3.24
CA TRP A 29 -3.53 -0.16 -3.28
C TRP A 29 -3.97 1.30 -3.27
N GLN A 30 -3.18 2.17 -2.65
CA GLN A 30 -3.29 3.62 -2.84
C GLN A 30 -3.03 4.00 -4.31
N ARG A 31 -3.58 5.14 -4.74
CA ARG A 31 -3.34 5.68 -6.09
C ARG A 31 -1.86 6.00 -6.31
N ASN A 32 -1.29 6.80 -5.42
CA ASN A 32 0.10 7.21 -5.50
C ASN A 32 1.04 6.16 -4.91
N TYR A 33 2.34 6.30 -5.13
CA TYR A 33 3.36 5.49 -4.51
C TYR A 33 4.52 6.39 -4.09
N TYR A 34 5.15 6.07 -2.97
CA TYR A 34 6.35 6.73 -2.51
C TYR A 34 7.56 5.87 -2.88
N GLU A 35 8.55 6.48 -3.52
CA GLU A 35 9.81 5.84 -3.86
C GLU A 35 10.95 6.65 -3.26
N HIS A 36 11.84 5.98 -2.52
CA HIS A 36 13.00 6.59 -1.90
C HIS A 36 14.12 5.55 -1.74
N ILE A 37 15.33 5.91 -2.16
CA ILE A 37 16.52 5.07 -1.95
C ILE A 37 17.07 5.38 -0.57
N ILE A 38 17.02 4.40 0.34
CA ILE A 38 17.58 4.51 1.69
C ILE A 38 19.10 4.43 1.62
N ARG A 39 19.79 5.50 2.02
CA ARG A 39 21.26 5.60 1.98
C ARG A 39 21.92 5.58 3.36
N ASN A 40 21.14 5.74 4.41
CA ASN A 40 21.62 5.77 5.79
C ASN A 40 20.52 5.34 6.78
N GLU A 41 20.92 5.15 8.03
CA GLU A 41 20.05 4.71 9.12
C GLU A 41 18.96 5.73 9.48
N THR A 42 19.27 7.04 9.40
CA THR A 42 18.28 8.09 9.67
C THR A 42 17.10 8.03 8.68
N GLU A 43 17.37 7.78 7.40
CA GLU A 43 16.33 7.59 6.39
C GLU A 43 15.53 6.31 6.63
N LEU A 44 16.19 5.23 7.04
CA LEU A 44 15.51 3.98 7.40
C LEU A 44 14.53 4.21 8.55
N ASN A 45 14.96 4.87 9.62
CA ASN A 45 14.14 5.17 10.79
C ASN A 45 12.90 5.99 10.41
N LYS A 46 13.06 6.99 9.52
CA LYS A 46 11.93 7.79 9.01
C LYS A 46 10.93 6.96 8.21
N ILE A 47 11.40 6.05 7.36
CA ILE A 47 10.50 5.19 6.58
C ILE A 47 9.77 4.20 7.49
N GLN A 48 10.43 3.65 8.50
CA GLN A 48 9.80 2.80 9.50
C GLN A 48 8.71 3.57 10.26
N GLU A 49 9.01 4.77 10.73
CA GLU A 49 8.03 5.65 11.38
C GLU A 49 6.86 5.96 10.46
N TYR A 50 7.11 6.28 9.18
CA TYR A 50 6.07 6.50 8.19
C TYR A 50 5.17 5.26 8.03
N ILE A 51 5.73 4.06 7.89
CA ILE A 51 4.93 2.82 7.76
C ILE A 51 4.02 2.60 8.98
N MET A 52 4.53 2.89 10.18
CA MET A 52 3.76 2.70 11.41
C MET A 52 2.66 3.75 11.60
N THR A 53 2.91 4.99 11.19
CA THR A 53 2.01 6.13 11.46
C THR A 53 1.04 6.40 10.32
N ASN A 54 1.35 6.02 9.08
CA ASN A 54 0.50 6.27 7.91
C ASN A 54 -0.91 5.69 8.03
N PRO A 55 -1.14 4.47 8.57
CA PRO A 55 -2.50 3.97 8.77
C PRO A 55 -3.37 4.85 9.68
N LEU A 56 -2.76 5.51 10.67
CA LEU A 56 -3.47 6.39 11.61
C LEU A 56 -3.85 7.73 10.96
N ASN A 57 -3.01 8.21 10.05
CA ASN A 57 -3.17 9.50 9.39
C ASN A 57 -3.90 9.41 8.04
N TRP A 58 -4.34 8.21 7.67
CA TRP A 58 -4.86 7.90 6.34
C TRP A 58 -6.11 8.69 5.96
N GLU A 59 -7.07 8.79 6.87
CA GLU A 59 -8.34 9.52 6.62
C GLU A 59 -8.14 11.03 6.55
N SER A 60 -7.02 11.53 7.09
CA SER A 60 -6.64 12.95 7.11
C SER A 60 -5.64 13.33 6.02
N ASP A 61 -5.18 12.40 5.19
CA ASP A 61 -4.22 12.69 4.12
C ASP A 61 -4.90 13.54 3.03
N GLU A 62 -4.23 14.58 2.56
CA GLU A 62 -4.75 15.47 1.51
C GLU A 62 -5.04 14.74 0.18
N ASN A 63 -4.40 13.59 -0.04
CA ASN A 63 -4.63 12.71 -1.19
C ASN A 63 -5.69 11.63 -0.91
N TYR A 64 -6.27 11.60 0.28
CA TYR A 64 -7.37 10.70 0.60
C TYR A 64 -8.60 11.11 -0.20
N THR A 65 -9.07 10.21 -1.07
CA THR A 65 -10.31 10.38 -1.81
C THR A 65 -11.23 9.22 -1.46
N ASN A 66 -12.39 9.52 -0.88
CA ASN A 66 -13.46 8.56 -0.58
C ASN A 66 -13.97 7.86 -1.86
#